data_AF-A0A432EKV4-F1
#
_entry.id   AF-A0A432EKV4-F1
#
_cell.length_a   1.000
_cell.length_b   1.000
_cell.length_c   1.000
_cell.angle_alpha   90.00
_cell.angle_beta   90.00
_cell.angle_gamma   90.00
#
_symmetry.space_group_name_H-M   'P 1'
#
loop_
_entity.id
_entity.type
_entity.pdbx_description
1 polymer ?
#
loop_
_entity_poly.entity_id
_entity_poly.type
_entity_poly.pdbx_seq_one_letter_code
_entity_poly.pdbx_strand_id
1 'polypeptide(L)'
;MVNYFTDWLRWLIASPSRFYALAALCAGFVMLFLTPPMQVPDEAAHFYRIYHLAEGGIFAKTQGGMTGSHLPSSLRNFKQKFDVLPFNPERKVAKGQYRKMLKQELYPHLREFHGFEVTALYSPIPYVPQVIGIWLGKSLNASPIVLMWLGRAFNLLFSVGIIVLAIRLMPAYRWVLVLVAMLPMALFQKASLSPDALTNAFAFLLTALVLRYTLTKVPVNFYALLAVVVLLAASKNAYIVLSLLLFLIPAEKYGGVKRYFAANTAIIGAGVLVAVSWI
;
A
#
# COMPACT_ATOMS: atom_id res chain seq x y z
N MET A 1 17.48 -39.05 15.58
CA MET A 1 17.63 -37.90 14.66
C MET A 1 16.69 -36.80 15.12
N VAL A 2 17.25 -35.67 15.59
CA VAL A 2 16.46 -34.47 15.89
C VAL A 2 15.86 -33.99 14.58
N ASN A 3 14.53 -33.93 14.50
CA ASN A 3 13.82 -33.70 13.26
C ASN A 3 13.64 -32.18 13.07
N TYR A 4 14.75 -31.48 12.80
CA TYR A 4 14.83 -30.02 12.70
C TYR A 4 13.75 -29.41 11.79
N PHE A 5 13.32 -30.14 10.76
CA PHE A 5 12.25 -29.72 9.86
C PHE A 5 10.89 -29.60 10.56
N THR A 6 10.52 -30.57 11.41
CA THR A 6 9.24 -30.52 12.14
C THR A 6 9.23 -29.44 13.22
N ASP A 7 10.39 -29.19 13.84
CA ASP A 7 10.52 -28.15 14.87
C ASP A 7 10.44 -26.75 14.25
N TRP A 8 11.04 -26.55 13.08
CA TRP A 8 10.92 -25.31 12.32
C TRP A 8 9.48 -25.03 11.87
N LEU A 9 8.75 -26.04 11.37
CA LEU A 9 7.36 -25.90 10.94
C LEU A 9 6.45 -25.54 12.12
N ARG A 10 6.64 -26.21 13.27
CA ARG A 10 5.91 -25.92 14.51
C ARG A 10 6.21 -24.51 15.01
N TRP A 11 7.47 -24.07 14.97
CA TRP A 11 7.86 -22.72 15.34
C TRP A 11 7.19 -21.66 14.47
N LEU A 12 7.12 -21.88 13.16
CA LEU A 12 6.53 -20.96 12.20
C LEU A 12 5.01 -20.81 12.42
N ILE A 13 4.30 -21.93 12.53
CA ILE A 13 2.84 -21.97 12.72
C ILE A 13 2.47 -21.50 14.13
N ALA A 14 3.35 -21.65 15.14
CA ALA A 14 3.08 -21.17 16.50
C ALA A 14 2.88 -19.65 16.60
N SER A 15 3.27 -18.85 15.60
CA SER A 15 2.97 -17.42 15.57
C SER A 15 2.33 -17.00 14.25
N PRO A 16 1.04 -16.61 14.27
CA PRO A 16 0.35 -16.10 13.09
C PRO A 16 1.10 -14.95 12.40
N SER A 17 1.74 -14.08 13.19
CA SER A 17 2.50 -12.94 12.66
C SER A 17 3.77 -13.35 11.92
N ARG A 18 4.48 -14.39 12.38
CA ARG A 18 5.70 -14.90 11.74
C ARG A 18 5.35 -15.67 10.47
N PHE A 19 4.34 -16.54 10.56
CA PHE A 19 3.79 -17.25 9.41
C PHE A 19 3.37 -16.26 8.32
N TYR A 20 2.54 -15.27 8.67
CA TYR A 20 2.08 -14.26 7.72
C TYR A 20 3.24 -13.49 7.10
N ALA A 21 4.20 -13.01 7.89
CA ALA A 21 5.34 -12.25 7.35
C ALA A 21 6.10 -13.07 6.31
N LEU A 22 6.46 -14.32 6.63
CA LEU A 22 7.21 -15.18 5.71
C LEU A 22 6.38 -15.51 4.46
N ALA A 23 5.14 -15.98 4.63
CA ALA A 23 4.28 -16.37 3.52
C ALA A 23 3.96 -15.19 2.60
N ALA A 24 3.64 -14.02 3.17
CA ALA A 24 3.32 -12.80 2.43
C ALA A 24 4.52 -12.29 1.63
N LEU A 25 5.70 -12.28 2.24
CA LEU A 25 6.92 -11.84 1.55
C LEU A 25 7.28 -12.83 0.44
N CYS A 26 7.30 -14.13 0.70
CA CYS A 26 7.60 -15.13 -0.33
C CYS A 26 6.62 -15.04 -1.51
N ALA A 27 5.32 -15.07 -1.24
CA ALA A 27 4.30 -14.98 -2.30
C ALA A 27 4.33 -13.63 -3.01
N GLY A 28 4.48 -12.54 -2.27
CA GLY A 28 4.55 -11.18 -2.81
C GLY A 28 5.78 -10.96 -3.69
N PHE A 29 6.96 -11.44 -3.29
CA PHE A 29 8.16 -11.37 -4.13
C PHE A 29 8.04 -12.19 -5.40
N VAL A 30 7.43 -13.38 -5.33
CA VAL A 30 7.12 -14.16 -6.53
C VAL A 30 6.18 -13.37 -7.45
N MET A 31 5.10 -12.82 -6.92
CA MET A 31 4.15 -12.01 -7.71
C MET A 31 4.76 -10.74 -8.28
N LEU A 32 5.71 -10.10 -7.58
CA LEU A 32 6.40 -8.89 -8.01
C LEU A 32 7.12 -9.11 -9.34
N PHE A 33 7.77 -10.27 -9.52
CA PHE A 33 8.49 -10.63 -10.75
C PHE A 33 7.61 -11.36 -11.76
N LEU A 34 6.64 -12.15 -11.30
CA LEU A 34 5.75 -12.91 -12.16
C LEU A 34 4.76 -12.00 -12.91
N THR A 35 4.28 -10.95 -12.24
CA THR A 35 3.37 -9.96 -12.84
C THR A 35 4.18 -9.05 -13.77
N PRO A 36 3.94 -9.10 -15.10
CA PRO A 36 4.66 -8.23 -16.00
C PRO A 36 4.43 -6.74 -15.63
N PRO A 37 5.37 -5.86 -15.98
CA PRO A 37 5.17 -4.43 -15.82
C PRO A 37 3.89 -3.95 -16.53
N MET A 38 3.18 -3.00 -15.91
CA MET A 38 1.96 -2.38 -16.46
C MET A 38 0.78 -3.36 -16.63
N GLN A 39 0.74 -4.44 -15.84
CA GLN A 39 -0.35 -5.42 -15.84
C GLN A 39 -1.21 -5.39 -14.57
N VAL A 40 -0.88 -4.52 -13.61
CA VAL A 40 -1.79 -4.21 -12.50
C VAL A 40 -2.76 -3.11 -12.99
N PRO A 41 -4.04 -3.11 -12.57
CA PRO A 41 -4.98 -2.04 -12.89
C PRO A 41 -4.39 -0.65 -12.61
N ASP A 42 -4.48 0.23 -13.60
CA ASP A 42 -4.03 1.63 -13.57
C ASP A 42 -2.55 1.83 -13.18
N GLU A 43 -1.71 0.80 -13.27
CA GLU A 43 -0.34 0.82 -12.75
C GLU A 43 0.53 1.90 -13.40
N ALA A 44 0.32 2.18 -14.69
CA ALA A 44 1.03 3.24 -15.38
C ALA A 44 0.74 4.62 -14.77
N ALA A 45 -0.52 4.90 -14.45
CA ALA A 45 -0.92 6.15 -13.82
C ALA A 45 -0.34 6.26 -12.41
N HIS A 46 -0.40 5.16 -11.63
CA HIS A 46 0.26 5.09 -10.32
C HIS A 46 1.77 5.34 -10.43
N PHE A 47 2.44 4.72 -11.41
CA PHE A 47 3.87 4.89 -11.61
C PHE A 47 4.24 6.35 -11.89
N TYR A 48 3.50 7.03 -12.77
CA TYR A 48 3.71 8.45 -13.04
C TYR A 48 3.44 9.32 -11.80
N ARG A 49 2.36 9.05 -11.07
CA ARG A 49 2.02 9.78 -9.83
C ARG A 49 3.09 9.62 -8.76
N ILE A 50 3.57 8.40 -8.52
CA ILE A 50 4.61 8.11 -7.53
C ILE A 50 5.93 8.76 -7.95
N TYR A 51 6.27 8.71 -9.23
CA TYR A 51 7.49 9.37 -9.73
C TYR A 51 7.42 10.90 -9.54
N HIS A 52 6.27 11.51 -9.83
CA HIS A 52 6.02 12.94 -9.56
C HIS A 52 6.17 13.28 -8.08
N LEU A 53 5.59 12.48 -7.19
CA LEU A 53 5.73 12.62 -5.73
C LEU A 53 7.19 12.47 -5.28
N ALA A 54 7.94 11.53 -5.87
CA ALA A 54 9.37 11.35 -5.60
C ALA A 54 10.25 12.51 -6.09
N GLU A 55 9.72 13.40 -6.93
CA GLU A 55 10.34 14.69 -7.31
C GLU A 55 9.89 15.86 -6.43
N GLY A 56 9.11 15.60 -5.38
CA GLY A 56 8.52 16.63 -4.52
C GLY A 56 7.24 17.25 -5.10
N GLY A 57 6.73 16.70 -6.21
CA GLY A 57 5.49 17.15 -6.83
C GLY A 57 4.25 16.70 -6.07
N ILE A 58 3.73 17.54 -5.19
CA ILE A 58 2.54 17.21 -4.37
C ILE A 58 1.25 17.30 -5.20
N PHE A 59 1.02 18.43 -5.86
CA PHE A 59 -0.17 18.68 -6.66
C PHE A 59 0.09 18.39 -8.15
N ALA A 60 -0.91 17.85 -8.83
CA ALA A 60 -0.88 17.68 -10.28
C ALA A 60 -1.15 19.02 -10.99
N LYS A 61 -0.70 19.14 -12.24
CA LYS A 61 -0.95 20.29 -13.11
C LYS A 61 -1.95 19.87 -14.18
N THR A 62 -2.83 20.79 -14.58
CA THR A 62 -3.73 20.56 -15.72
C THR A 62 -3.17 21.26 -16.95
N GLN A 63 -2.98 20.52 -18.04
CA GLN A 63 -2.51 21.04 -19.32
C GLN A 63 -3.23 20.32 -20.47
N GLY A 64 -3.83 21.08 -21.38
CA GLY A 64 -4.50 20.52 -22.56
C GLY A 64 -5.66 19.56 -22.24
N GLY A 65 -6.38 19.80 -21.14
CA GLY A 65 -7.50 18.93 -20.69
C GLY A 65 -7.08 17.66 -19.95
N MET A 66 -5.78 17.42 -19.76
CA MET A 66 -5.25 16.31 -18.97
C MET A 66 -4.67 16.80 -17.65
N THR A 67 -4.78 15.98 -16.59
CA THR A 67 -4.23 16.28 -15.25
C THR A 67 -3.05 15.35 -14.98
N GLY A 68 -1.88 15.94 -14.75
CA GLY A 68 -0.62 15.23 -14.79
C GLY A 68 0.59 16.09 -14.42
N SER A 69 1.76 15.74 -14.95
CA SER A 69 3.00 16.50 -14.76
C SER A 69 4.02 16.22 -15.86
N HIS A 70 5.03 17.09 -15.96
CA HIS A 70 6.16 16.88 -16.87
C HIS A 70 7.18 15.92 -16.25
N LEU A 71 7.18 14.68 -16.75
CA LEU A 71 8.04 13.59 -16.29
C LEU A 71 8.97 13.12 -17.42
N PRO A 72 10.02 12.35 -17.11
CA PRO A 72 10.93 11.81 -18.12
C PRO A 72 10.21 10.96 -19.17
N SER A 73 10.43 11.26 -20.46
CA SER A 73 9.86 10.51 -21.60
C SER A 73 10.24 9.04 -21.60
N SER A 74 11.41 8.72 -21.03
CA SER A 74 11.84 7.34 -20.77
C SER A 74 10.81 6.49 -20.00
N LEU A 75 9.95 7.10 -19.15
CA LEU A 75 8.88 6.39 -18.44
C LEU A 75 7.75 5.96 -19.40
N ARG A 76 7.38 6.80 -20.37
CA ARG A 76 6.38 6.46 -21.40
C ARG A 76 6.94 5.42 -22.36
N ASN A 77 8.19 5.60 -22.80
CA ASN A 77 8.88 4.63 -23.64
C ASN A 77 8.98 3.26 -22.97
N PHE A 78 9.13 3.23 -21.64
CA PHE A 78 9.06 2.00 -20.86
C PHE A 78 7.65 1.40 -20.87
N LYS A 79 6.61 2.20 -20.54
CA LYS A 79 5.21 1.76 -20.52
C LYS A 79 4.75 1.21 -21.88
N GLN A 80 5.05 1.90 -22.98
CA GLN A 80 4.64 1.54 -24.33
C GLN A 80 5.09 0.13 -24.76
N LYS A 81 6.21 -0.37 -24.20
CA LYS A 81 6.69 -1.73 -24.47
C LYS A 81 5.73 -2.82 -23.98
N PHE A 82 4.79 -2.47 -23.10
CA PHE A 82 3.81 -3.39 -22.52
C PHE A 82 2.39 -3.16 -23.01
N ASP A 83 2.14 -2.15 -23.84
CA ASP A 83 0.79 -1.82 -24.36
C ASP A 83 0.18 -2.94 -25.22
N VAL A 84 1.03 -3.85 -25.69
CA VAL A 84 0.63 -5.02 -26.46
C VAL A 84 0.09 -6.18 -25.60
N LEU A 85 0.22 -6.12 -24.28
CA LEU A 85 -0.14 -7.23 -23.39
C LEU A 85 -1.61 -7.22 -22.91
N PRO A 86 -2.22 -6.08 -22.52
CA PRO A 86 -3.60 -6.07 -22.06
C PRO A 86 -4.53 -6.77 -23.06
N PHE A 87 -5.36 -7.68 -22.55
CA PHE A 87 -6.33 -8.46 -23.34
C PHE A 87 -5.75 -9.39 -24.43
N ASN A 88 -4.43 -9.68 -24.39
CA ASN A 88 -3.76 -10.57 -25.34
C ASN A 88 -2.98 -11.68 -24.60
N PRO A 89 -3.65 -12.72 -24.04
CA PRO A 89 -3.04 -13.72 -23.16
C PRO A 89 -1.96 -14.58 -23.83
N GLU A 90 -1.98 -14.69 -25.16
CA GLU A 90 -0.96 -15.37 -25.96
C GLU A 90 0.36 -14.59 -26.03
N ARG A 91 0.33 -13.27 -25.81
CA ARG A 91 1.53 -12.44 -25.82
C ARG A 91 2.21 -12.48 -24.46
N LYS A 92 3.47 -12.95 -24.45
CA LYS A 92 4.32 -13.02 -23.25
C LYS A 92 5.55 -12.14 -23.40
N VAL A 93 6.04 -11.60 -22.28
CA VAL A 93 7.30 -10.87 -22.26
C VAL A 93 8.46 -11.87 -22.38
N ALA A 94 9.23 -11.75 -23.45
CA ALA A 94 10.39 -12.62 -23.66
C ALA A 94 11.50 -12.30 -22.65
N LYS A 95 12.22 -13.33 -22.17
CA LYS A 95 13.34 -13.16 -21.22
C LYS A 95 14.38 -12.11 -21.69
N GLY A 96 14.67 -12.07 -22.99
CA GLY A 96 15.59 -11.11 -23.59
C GLY A 96 15.12 -9.65 -23.51
N GLN A 97 13.80 -9.40 -23.41
CA GLN A 97 13.26 -8.05 -23.27
C GLN A 97 13.57 -7.47 -21.89
N TYR A 98 13.51 -8.27 -20.82
CA TYR A 98 13.92 -7.83 -19.48
C TYR A 98 15.37 -7.35 -19.44
N ARG A 99 16.29 -8.06 -20.12
CA ARG A 99 17.70 -7.65 -20.22
C ARG A 99 17.85 -6.30 -20.94
N LYS A 100 17.06 -6.05 -21.99
CA LYS A 100 17.04 -4.76 -22.69
C LYS A 100 16.47 -3.64 -21.81
N MET A 101 15.43 -3.94 -21.03
CA MET A 101 14.80 -2.97 -20.12
C MET A 101 15.70 -2.60 -18.94
N LEU A 102 16.45 -3.55 -18.40
CA LEU A 102 17.44 -3.30 -17.36
C LEU A 102 18.51 -2.29 -17.80
N LYS A 103 18.87 -2.32 -19.08
CA LYS A 103 19.82 -1.39 -19.72
C LYS A 103 19.20 -0.08 -20.21
N GLN A 104 17.88 0.08 -20.10
CA GLN A 104 17.24 1.32 -20.54
C GLN A 104 17.57 2.44 -19.55
N GLU A 105 18.25 3.48 -20.03
CA GLU A 105 18.55 4.64 -19.21
C GLU A 105 17.27 5.44 -18.90
N LEU A 106 17.25 6.01 -17.69
CA LEU A 106 16.33 7.08 -17.34
C LEU A 106 16.87 8.35 -18.00
N TYR A 107 16.02 9.14 -18.66
CA TYR A 107 16.41 10.43 -19.27
C TYR A 107 15.77 11.61 -18.52
N PRO A 108 16.32 12.06 -17.36
CA PRO A 108 15.64 13.02 -16.49
C PRO A 108 15.38 14.40 -17.12
N HIS A 109 16.21 14.77 -18.11
CA HIS A 109 16.17 16.05 -18.79
C HIS A 109 15.16 16.09 -19.95
N LEU A 110 14.84 14.94 -20.56
CA LEU A 110 13.87 14.84 -21.65
C LEU A 110 12.49 14.63 -21.06
N ARG A 111 11.75 15.72 -20.85
CA ARG A 111 10.45 15.69 -20.18
C ARG A 111 9.28 15.90 -21.13
N GLU A 112 8.22 15.13 -20.94
CA GLU A 112 6.95 15.27 -21.64
C GLU A 112 5.80 15.25 -20.63
N PHE A 113 4.58 15.63 -21.04
CA PHE A 113 3.44 15.64 -20.14
C PHE A 113 2.83 14.24 -20.00
N HIS A 114 2.74 13.72 -18.77
CA HIS A 114 2.11 12.43 -18.46
C HIS A 114 0.82 12.65 -17.68
N GLY A 115 -0.31 12.19 -18.23
CA GLY A 115 -1.60 12.16 -17.54
C GLY A 115 -1.65 11.05 -16.47
N PHE A 116 -2.20 11.38 -15.31
CA PHE A 116 -2.44 10.45 -14.21
C PHE A 116 -3.66 10.89 -13.38
N GLU A 117 -4.69 11.37 -14.07
CA GLU A 117 -5.90 12.05 -13.59
C GLU A 117 -6.54 11.34 -12.40
N VAL A 118 -6.89 10.06 -12.59
CA VAL A 118 -7.57 9.24 -11.58
C VAL A 118 -6.71 9.11 -10.32
N THR A 119 -5.39 9.02 -10.49
CA THR A 119 -4.47 8.83 -9.37
C THR A 119 -4.09 10.13 -8.67
N ALA A 120 -4.32 11.28 -9.31
CA ALA A 120 -4.10 12.60 -8.72
C ALA A 120 -5.11 12.92 -7.59
N LEU A 121 -6.29 12.30 -7.65
CA LEU A 121 -7.34 12.40 -6.61
C LEU A 121 -6.92 11.76 -5.27
N TYR A 122 -5.90 10.90 -5.28
CA TYR A 122 -5.39 10.30 -4.05
C TYR A 122 -4.34 11.20 -3.41
N SER A 123 -4.36 11.23 -2.08
CA SER A 123 -3.32 11.92 -1.31
C SER A 123 -1.94 11.26 -1.52
N PRO A 124 -0.84 11.94 -1.14
CA PRO A 124 0.49 11.35 -1.18
C PRO A 124 0.69 10.21 -0.18
N ILE A 125 -0.08 10.19 0.91
CA ILE A 125 0.10 9.27 2.04
C ILE A 125 0.13 7.79 1.62
N PRO A 126 -0.82 7.26 0.82
CA PRO A 126 -0.81 5.86 0.42
C PRO A 126 0.36 5.47 -0.51
N TYR A 127 1.06 6.46 -1.07
CA TYR A 127 2.21 6.25 -1.96
C TYR A 127 3.57 6.39 -1.25
N VAL A 128 3.60 6.78 0.03
CA VAL A 128 4.87 7.03 0.75
C VAL A 128 5.85 5.85 0.63
N PRO A 129 5.45 4.58 0.83
CA PRO A 129 6.38 3.46 0.64
C PRO A 129 6.97 3.42 -0.78
N GLN A 130 6.13 3.52 -1.80
CA GLN A 130 6.53 3.45 -3.20
C GLN A 130 7.43 4.63 -3.58
N VAL A 131 7.15 5.82 -3.05
CA VAL A 131 7.96 7.04 -3.24
C VAL A 131 9.37 6.82 -2.70
N ILE A 132 9.52 6.22 -1.52
CA ILE A 132 10.84 5.89 -0.97
C ILE A 132 11.59 4.93 -1.91
N GLY A 133 10.90 3.89 -2.41
CA GLY A 133 11.48 2.94 -3.36
C GLY A 133 11.95 3.60 -4.67
N ILE A 134 11.12 4.46 -5.27
CA ILE A 134 11.50 5.18 -6.50
C ILE A 134 12.61 6.19 -6.22
N TRP A 135 12.55 6.94 -5.12
CA TRP A 135 13.59 7.90 -4.75
C TRP A 135 14.96 7.24 -4.60
N LEU A 136 15.02 6.09 -3.91
CA LEU A 136 16.24 5.27 -3.81
C LEU A 136 16.72 4.76 -5.16
N GLY A 137 15.81 4.30 -6.03
CA GLY A 137 16.19 3.87 -7.36
C GLY A 137 16.76 5.01 -8.22
N LYS A 138 16.19 6.21 -8.08
CA LYS A 138 16.65 7.40 -8.80
C LYS A 138 18.04 7.85 -8.34
N SER A 139 18.33 7.81 -7.03
CA SER A 139 19.66 8.18 -6.54
C SER A 139 20.77 7.24 -7.04
N LEU A 140 20.40 6.03 -7.48
CA LEU A 140 21.29 5.05 -8.09
C LEU A 140 21.27 5.09 -9.63
N ASN A 141 20.61 6.09 -10.25
CA ASN A 141 20.41 6.17 -11.71
C ASN A 141 19.81 4.89 -12.31
N ALA A 142 18.91 4.23 -11.58
CA ALA A 142 18.33 2.96 -11.99
C ALA A 142 17.38 3.12 -13.19
N SER A 143 17.26 2.06 -13.99
CA SER A 143 16.35 2.01 -15.13
C SER A 143 14.87 2.03 -14.70
N PRO A 144 13.93 2.47 -15.57
CA PRO A 144 12.51 2.55 -15.22
C PRO A 144 11.90 1.25 -14.68
N ILE A 145 12.35 0.09 -15.17
CA ILE A 145 11.89 -1.22 -14.67
C ILE A 145 12.33 -1.45 -13.22
N VAL A 146 13.55 -1.04 -12.86
CA VAL A 146 14.08 -1.16 -11.51
C VAL A 146 13.36 -0.18 -10.57
N LEU A 147 13.08 1.04 -11.03
CA LEU A 147 12.25 2.00 -10.26
C LEU A 147 10.88 1.41 -9.92
N MET A 148 10.23 0.79 -10.91
CA MET A 148 8.93 0.14 -10.71
C MET A 148 9.04 -1.03 -9.70
N TRP A 149 10.05 -1.90 -9.84
CA TRP A 149 10.26 -3.01 -8.91
C TRP A 149 10.58 -2.56 -7.49
N LEU A 150 11.38 -1.50 -7.32
CA LEU A 150 11.63 -0.91 -6.00
C LEU A 150 10.35 -0.34 -5.40
N GLY A 151 9.54 0.38 -6.19
CA GLY A 151 8.24 0.86 -5.75
C GLY A 151 7.32 -0.29 -5.28
N ARG A 152 7.20 -1.37 -6.07
CA ARG A 152 6.44 -2.58 -5.72
C ARG A 152 6.98 -3.24 -4.44
N ALA A 153 8.30 -3.37 -4.32
CA ALA A 153 8.94 -4.02 -3.18
C ALA A 153 8.70 -3.22 -1.88
N PHE A 154 8.81 -1.90 -1.92
CA PHE A 154 8.54 -1.07 -0.74
C PHE A 154 7.06 -1.08 -0.35
N ASN A 155 6.13 -1.10 -1.33
CA ASN A 155 4.71 -1.29 -1.03
C ASN A 155 4.45 -2.60 -0.29
N LEU A 156 5.05 -3.70 -0.77
CA LEU A 156 4.98 -5.02 -0.15
C LEU A 156 5.54 -5.00 1.28
N LEU A 157 6.75 -4.47 1.47
CA LEU A 157 7.43 -4.46 2.77
C LEU A 157 6.64 -3.65 3.82
N PHE A 158 6.19 -2.44 3.48
CA PHE A 158 5.47 -1.58 4.41
C PHE A 158 4.09 -2.13 4.75
N SER A 159 3.34 -2.57 3.73
CA SER A 159 2.01 -3.16 3.95
C SER A 159 2.08 -4.45 4.78
N VAL A 160 3.08 -5.32 4.54
CA VAL A 160 3.32 -6.50 5.37
C VAL A 160 3.70 -6.09 6.80
N GLY A 161 4.59 -5.11 6.98
CA GLY A 161 4.99 -4.63 8.31
C GLY A 161 3.82 -4.13 9.16
N ILE A 162 2.93 -3.32 8.56
CA ILE A 162 1.73 -2.80 9.24
C ILE A 162 0.75 -3.93 9.57
N ILE A 163 0.56 -4.90 8.67
CA ILE A 163 -0.33 -6.04 8.93
C ILE A 163 0.25 -6.98 9.98
N VAL A 164 1.57 -7.19 10.01
CA VAL A 164 2.26 -7.90 11.11
C VAL A 164 2.00 -7.21 12.44
N LEU A 165 2.08 -5.88 12.50
CA LEU A 165 1.71 -5.11 13.68
C LEU A 165 0.24 -5.36 14.05
N ALA A 166 -0.69 -5.27 13.10
CA ALA A 166 -2.10 -5.55 13.33
C ALA A 166 -2.33 -6.95 13.93
N ILE A 167 -1.70 -7.99 13.37
CA ILE A 167 -1.79 -9.38 13.87
C ILE A 167 -1.25 -9.50 15.31
N ARG A 168 -0.15 -8.81 15.63
CA ARG A 168 0.45 -8.83 16.98
C ARG A 168 -0.43 -8.12 18.00
N LEU A 169 -1.08 -7.01 17.61
CA LEU A 169 -1.95 -6.23 18.49
C LEU A 169 -3.32 -6.89 18.70
N MET A 170 -3.79 -7.66 17.73
CA MET A 170 -5.08 -8.33 17.75
C MET A 170 -5.14 -9.39 18.87
N PRO A 171 -6.13 -9.33 19.79
CA PRO A 171 -6.20 -10.23 20.94
C PRO A 171 -6.77 -11.62 20.61
N ALA A 172 -7.66 -11.70 19.62
CA ALA A 172 -8.33 -12.93 19.18
C ALA A 172 -8.52 -12.91 17.65
N TYR A 173 -8.77 -14.06 17.03
CA TYR A 173 -9.02 -14.18 15.59
C TYR A 173 -7.84 -13.81 14.66
N ARG A 174 -6.61 -13.89 15.16
CA ARG A 174 -5.39 -13.59 14.39
C ARG A 174 -5.31 -14.36 13.07
N TRP A 175 -5.68 -15.63 13.07
CA TRP A 175 -5.70 -16.47 11.87
C TRP A 175 -6.74 -16.05 10.83
N VAL A 176 -7.87 -15.46 11.26
CA VAL A 176 -8.85 -14.89 10.34
C VAL A 176 -8.24 -13.69 9.62
N LEU A 177 -7.57 -12.80 10.35
CA LEU A 177 -6.86 -11.67 9.74
C LEU A 177 -5.78 -12.17 8.77
N VAL A 178 -5.00 -13.18 9.14
CA VAL A 178 -4.00 -13.81 8.24
C VAL A 178 -4.66 -14.32 6.97
N LEU A 179 -5.76 -15.08 7.08
CA LEU A 179 -6.47 -15.63 5.93
C LEU A 179 -6.94 -14.52 4.98
N VAL A 180 -7.60 -13.48 5.51
CA VAL A 180 -8.11 -12.37 4.70
C VAL A 180 -6.96 -11.57 4.07
N ALA A 181 -5.89 -11.31 4.82
CA ALA A 181 -4.73 -10.59 4.32
C ALA A 181 -3.92 -11.38 3.27
N MET A 182 -4.07 -12.71 3.25
CA MET A 182 -3.46 -13.64 2.30
C MET A 182 -4.33 -14.04 1.12
N LEU A 183 -5.54 -13.46 0.98
CA LEU A 183 -6.35 -13.66 -0.22
C LEU A 183 -5.53 -13.28 -1.47
N PRO A 184 -5.68 -14.01 -2.60
CA PRO A 184 -4.86 -13.80 -3.80
C PRO A 184 -4.84 -12.35 -4.27
N MET A 185 -6.00 -11.69 -4.29
CA MET A 185 -6.11 -10.28 -4.67
C MET A 185 -5.37 -9.36 -3.68
N ALA A 186 -5.45 -9.64 -2.37
CA ALA A 186 -4.76 -8.87 -1.36
C ALA A 186 -3.23 -9.00 -1.49
N LEU A 187 -2.73 -10.18 -1.87
CA LEU A 187 -1.30 -10.39 -2.16
C LEU A 187 -0.86 -9.66 -3.43
N PHE A 188 -1.64 -9.79 -4.50
CA PHE A 188 -1.37 -9.16 -5.79
C PHE A 188 -1.24 -7.64 -5.66
N GLN A 189 -2.16 -7.00 -4.92
CA GLN A 189 -2.14 -5.56 -4.68
C GLN A 189 -0.89 -5.12 -3.87
N LYS A 190 -0.43 -5.91 -2.89
CA LYS A 190 0.80 -5.60 -2.13
C LYS A 190 2.05 -5.64 -3.00
N ALA A 191 2.08 -6.53 -3.99
CA ALA A 191 3.17 -6.65 -4.96
C ALA A 191 3.04 -5.70 -6.16
N SER A 192 2.31 -4.60 -6.01
CA SER A 192 2.02 -3.63 -7.08
C SER A 192 2.35 -2.18 -6.67
N LEU A 193 2.13 -1.22 -7.58
CA LEU A 193 2.18 0.21 -7.28
C LEU A 193 0.86 0.79 -6.75
N SER A 194 -0.15 -0.05 -6.52
CA SER A 194 -1.47 0.40 -6.06
C SER A 194 -1.44 0.96 -4.62
N PRO A 195 -2.23 2.02 -4.34
CA PRO A 195 -2.44 2.55 -2.99
C PRO A 195 -3.29 1.62 -2.11
N ASP A 196 -3.97 0.62 -2.69
CA ASP A 196 -4.89 -0.27 -1.96
C ASP A 196 -4.16 -1.14 -0.92
N ALA A 197 -2.89 -1.47 -1.15
CA ALA A 197 -2.09 -2.26 -0.22
C ALA A 197 -1.95 -1.57 1.15
N LEU A 198 -1.66 -0.27 1.15
CA LEU A 198 -1.52 0.50 2.39
C LEU A 198 -2.87 0.81 3.03
N THR A 199 -3.88 1.12 2.21
CA THR A 199 -5.26 1.31 2.66
C THR A 199 -5.77 0.08 3.43
N ASN A 200 -5.60 -1.12 2.87
CA ASN A 200 -5.97 -2.37 3.51
C ASN A 200 -5.18 -2.62 4.80
N ALA A 201 -3.88 -2.28 4.81
CA ALA A 201 -3.05 -2.45 5.98
C ALA A 201 -3.53 -1.57 7.17
N PHE A 202 -3.90 -0.31 6.90
CA PHE A 202 -4.48 0.57 7.93
C PHE A 202 -5.87 0.11 8.37
N ALA A 203 -6.70 -0.41 7.46
CA ALA A 203 -7.99 -1.00 7.81
C ALA A 203 -7.82 -2.18 8.78
N PHE A 204 -6.90 -3.12 8.49
CA PHE A 204 -6.58 -4.22 9.40
C PHE A 204 -6.03 -3.75 10.74
N LEU A 205 -5.19 -2.73 10.75
CA LEU A 205 -4.65 -2.15 11.99
C LEU A 205 -5.75 -1.50 12.83
N LEU A 206 -6.69 -0.77 12.22
CA LEU A 206 -7.84 -0.20 12.90
C LEU A 206 -8.70 -1.29 13.53
N THR A 207 -9.05 -2.33 12.76
CA THR A 207 -9.82 -3.48 13.28
C THR A 207 -9.10 -4.16 14.44
N ALA A 208 -7.78 -4.37 14.33
CA ALA A 208 -6.98 -4.96 15.40
C ALA A 208 -7.00 -4.12 16.69
N LEU A 209 -6.86 -2.79 16.57
CA LEU A 209 -6.91 -1.88 17.71
C LEU A 209 -8.29 -1.83 18.36
N VAL A 210 -9.36 -1.74 17.56
CA VAL A 210 -10.75 -1.78 18.06
C VAL A 210 -10.97 -3.07 18.85
N LEU A 211 -10.68 -4.23 18.27
CA LEU A 211 -10.82 -5.51 18.98
C LEU A 211 -9.93 -5.58 20.23
N ARG A 212 -8.71 -5.04 20.19
CA ARG A 212 -7.82 -4.98 21.36
C ARG A 212 -8.46 -4.22 22.51
N TYR A 213 -9.01 -3.03 22.26
CA TYR A 213 -9.63 -2.21 23.31
C TYR A 213 -10.98 -2.76 23.78
N THR A 214 -11.74 -3.40 22.89
CA THR A 214 -13.01 -4.04 23.25
C THR A 214 -12.81 -5.30 24.09
N LEU A 215 -11.91 -6.19 23.69
CA LEU A 215 -11.81 -7.54 24.27
C LEU A 215 -10.79 -7.68 25.41
N THR A 216 -9.94 -6.68 25.65
CA THR A 216 -8.91 -6.74 26.69
C THR A 216 -9.03 -5.62 27.71
N LYS A 217 -8.34 -5.72 28.85
CA LYS A 217 -8.30 -4.67 29.89
C LYS A 217 -7.39 -3.48 29.53
N VAL A 218 -6.74 -3.50 28.37
CA VAL A 218 -5.85 -2.41 27.93
C VAL A 218 -6.66 -1.11 27.76
N PRO A 219 -6.19 0.04 28.30
CA PRO A 219 -6.87 1.32 28.13
C PRO A 219 -6.81 1.80 26.67
N VAL A 220 -7.82 2.56 26.26
CA VAL A 220 -7.87 3.14 24.90
C VAL A 220 -6.76 4.15 24.74
N ASN A 221 -5.92 3.96 23.73
CA ASN A 221 -4.98 4.99 23.28
C ASN A 221 -5.63 5.82 22.19
N PHE A 222 -6.12 7.00 22.57
CA PHE A 222 -6.75 7.97 21.69
C PHE A 222 -5.86 8.34 20.50
N TYR A 223 -4.58 8.62 20.74
CA TYR A 223 -3.64 9.04 19.69
C TYR A 223 -3.37 7.94 18.67
N ALA A 224 -3.32 6.67 19.11
CA ALA A 224 -3.18 5.55 18.20
C ALA A 224 -4.40 5.40 17.27
N LEU A 225 -5.62 5.54 17.81
CA LEU A 225 -6.85 5.48 17.02
C LEU A 225 -6.97 6.68 16.07
N LEU A 226 -6.67 7.88 16.56
CA LEU A 226 -6.63 9.10 15.76
C LEU A 226 -5.67 8.97 14.58
N ALA A 227 -4.43 8.55 14.85
CA ALA A 227 -3.41 8.38 13.82
C ALA A 227 -3.84 7.39 12.75
N VAL A 228 -4.37 6.22 13.13
CA VAL A 228 -4.78 5.20 12.15
C VAL A 228 -6.00 5.65 11.34
N VAL A 229 -6.98 6.32 11.95
CA VAL A 229 -8.15 6.84 11.22
C VAL A 229 -7.75 7.94 10.25
N VAL A 230 -6.88 8.87 10.66
CA VAL A 230 -6.36 9.93 9.77
C VAL A 230 -5.58 9.33 8.60
N LEU A 231 -4.70 8.35 8.86
CA LEU A 231 -3.94 7.68 7.80
C LEU A 231 -4.85 6.89 6.85
N LEU A 232 -5.88 6.23 7.37
CA LEU A 232 -6.86 5.50 6.56
C LEU A 232 -7.67 6.45 5.68
N ALA A 233 -8.17 7.54 6.25
CA ALA A 233 -8.92 8.57 5.54
C ALA A 233 -8.08 9.19 4.42
N ALA A 234 -6.82 9.53 4.71
CA ALA A 234 -5.89 10.05 3.71
C ALA A 234 -5.55 9.03 2.62
N SER A 235 -5.61 7.73 2.91
CA SER A 235 -5.29 6.69 1.93
C SER A 235 -6.40 6.54 0.89
N LYS A 236 -7.65 6.46 1.35
CA LYS A 236 -8.82 6.35 0.47
C LYS A 236 -10.05 6.89 1.19
N ASN A 237 -10.56 8.04 0.74
CA ASN A 237 -11.61 8.80 1.42
C ASN A 237 -12.84 7.95 1.78
N ALA A 238 -13.24 7.01 0.91
CA ALA A 238 -14.37 6.11 1.15
C ALA A 238 -14.19 5.18 2.37
N TYR A 239 -12.96 4.89 2.77
CA TYR A 239 -12.66 3.99 3.91
C TYR A 239 -12.88 4.66 5.26
N ILE A 240 -13.19 5.97 5.30
CA ILE A 240 -13.59 6.65 6.54
C ILE A 240 -14.78 5.95 7.20
N VAL A 241 -15.66 5.29 6.45
CA VAL A 241 -16.79 4.52 7.01
C VAL A 241 -16.33 3.46 8.03
N LEU A 242 -15.12 2.92 7.89
CA LEU A 242 -14.56 1.98 8.86
C LEU A 242 -14.25 2.61 10.23
N SER A 243 -14.16 3.94 10.34
CA SER A 243 -14.04 4.61 11.64
C SER A 243 -15.29 4.45 12.50
N LEU A 244 -16.42 4.02 11.94
CA LEU A 244 -17.61 3.66 12.73
C LEU A 244 -17.37 2.44 13.63
N LEU A 245 -16.35 1.61 13.34
CA LEU A 245 -15.93 0.52 14.22
C LEU A 245 -15.49 1.01 15.62
N LEU A 246 -15.12 2.29 15.76
CA LEU A 246 -14.79 2.88 17.06
C LEU A 246 -15.96 2.80 18.06
N PHE A 247 -17.20 2.75 17.56
CA PHE A 247 -18.38 2.59 18.41
C PHE A 247 -18.56 1.17 18.98
N LEU A 248 -17.74 0.21 18.57
CA LEU A 248 -17.68 -1.13 19.19
C LEU A 248 -16.85 -1.14 20.49
N ILE A 249 -16.12 -0.07 20.78
CA ILE A 249 -15.32 0.03 22.00
C ILE A 249 -16.26 0.44 23.16
N PRO A 250 -16.33 -0.31 24.28
CA PRO A 250 -17.25 0.00 25.37
C PRO A 250 -16.99 1.38 26.00
N ALA A 251 -18.05 2.09 26.38
CA ALA A 251 -17.95 3.47 26.91
C ALA A 251 -17.17 3.54 28.24
N GLU A 252 -17.14 2.45 29.01
CA GLU A 252 -16.38 2.32 30.25
C GLU A 252 -14.87 2.49 29.99
N LYS A 253 -14.41 2.13 28.79
CA LYS A 253 -13.00 2.28 28.38
C LYS A 253 -12.57 3.74 28.21
N TYR A 254 -13.52 4.63 28.02
CA TYR A 254 -13.30 6.07 27.87
C TYR A 254 -13.53 6.84 29.19
N GLY A 255 -13.88 6.15 30.27
CA GLY A 255 -14.21 6.77 31.55
C GLY A 255 -15.55 7.50 31.56
N GLY A 256 -16.50 7.09 30.72
CA GLY A 256 -17.88 7.58 30.73
C GLY A 256 -18.45 7.93 29.36
N VAL A 257 -19.79 7.94 29.26
CA VAL A 257 -20.55 8.12 28.00
C VAL A 257 -20.23 9.46 27.31
N LYS A 258 -20.08 10.56 28.06
CA LYS A 258 -19.73 11.88 27.50
C LYS A 258 -18.36 11.86 26.81
N ARG A 259 -17.35 11.25 27.45
CA ARG A 259 -15.99 11.14 26.89
C ARG A 259 -15.94 10.19 25.70
N TYR A 260 -16.72 9.12 25.74
CA TYR A 260 -16.87 8.18 24.64
C TYR A 260 -17.36 8.86 23.35
N PHE A 261 -18.49 9.59 23.41
CA PHE A 261 -19.00 10.30 22.24
C PHE A 261 -18.06 11.44 21.80
N ALA A 262 -17.51 12.21 22.75
CA ALA A 262 -16.58 13.29 22.41
C ALA A 262 -15.32 12.77 21.69
N ALA A 263 -14.72 11.70 22.17
CA ALA A 263 -13.50 11.12 21.59
C ALA A 263 -13.77 10.52 20.21
N ASN A 264 -14.82 9.72 20.05
CA ASN A 264 -15.13 9.09 18.77
C ASN A 264 -15.52 10.15 17.72
N THR A 265 -16.34 11.14 18.09
CA THR A 265 -16.67 12.25 17.17
C THR A 265 -15.44 13.07 16.79
N ALA A 266 -14.52 13.32 17.73
CA ALA A 266 -13.26 14.03 17.42
C ALA A 266 -12.38 13.24 16.44
N ILE A 267 -12.23 11.92 16.63
CA ILE A 267 -11.44 11.06 15.73
C ILE A 267 -12.06 10.99 14.34
N ILE A 268 -13.38 10.75 14.26
CA ILE A 268 -14.11 10.67 12.99
C ILE A 268 -14.07 12.02 12.29
N GLY A 269 -14.32 13.11 13.03
CA GLY A 269 -14.25 14.48 12.51
C GLY A 269 -12.88 14.82 11.92
N ALA A 270 -11.79 14.45 12.60
CA ALA A 270 -10.44 14.62 12.07
C ALA A 270 -10.22 13.82 10.77
N GLY A 271 -10.71 12.58 10.70
CA GLY A 271 -10.64 11.77 9.48
C GLY A 271 -11.45 12.37 8.33
N VAL A 272 -12.65 12.87 8.60
CA VAL A 272 -13.50 13.55 7.59
C VAL A 272 -12.83 14.83 7.10
N LEU A 273 -12.26 15.65 7.99
CA LEU A 273 -11.53 16.86 7.61
C LEU A 273 -10.37 16.55 6.67
N VAL A 274 -9.63 15.46 6.92
CA VAL A 274 -8.54 15.01 6.05
C VAL A 274 -9.05 14.46 4.71
N ALA A 275 -10.15 13.72 4.71
CA ALA A 275 -10.76 13.20 3.49
C ALA A 275 -11.27 14.34 2.59
N VAL A 276 -11.84 15.38 3.19
CA VAL A 276 -12.40 16.55 2.46
C VAL A 276 -11.30 17.52 2.03
N SER A 277 -10.23 17.70 2.81
CA SER A 277 -9.17 18.67 2.48
C SER A 277 -8.36 18.33 1.23
N TRP A 278 -8.43 17.08 0.77
CA TRP A 278 -7.72 16.61 -0.41
C TRP A 278 -8.58 16.56 -1.69
N ILE A 279 -9.91 16.67 -1.58
CA ILE A 279 -10.84 16.71 -2.72
C ILE A 279 -10.94 18.15 -3.22
#